data_AF-A0A9P7WPP5-F1
#
_entry.id   AF-A0A9P7WPP5-F1
#
_cell.length_a   1.000
_cell.length_b   1.000
_cell.length_c   1.000
_cell.angle_alpha   90.00
_cell.angle_beta   90.00
_cell.angle_gamma   90.00
#
_symmetry.space_group_name_H-M   'P 1'
#
loop_
_entity.id
_entity.type
_entity.pdbx_description
1 polymer ?
#
loop_
_entity_poly.entity_id
_entity_poly.type
_entity_poly.pdbx_seq_one_letter_code
_entity_poly.pdbx_strand_id
1 'polypeptide(L)'
;MSASALSPIEPLVAFLSHALVVAQRTFAAIPGSPILVRYVRSSYRNDPGRSLLELILVIFAIRTLMQSRTRSRSQKGYVKLSEKEIDELVDEWIPEPLVQPMDEDEAAELSALPVIAGPSGPRPKLASNGKTVLNLANYNFTGLQNNEHIKERAVEILRKYGLGSCGPPGFYGTIDVHMDLERNIASFLGAETCIIYSQGFSTIPAVIAAFGKRGDIIVADRGVNFAIHKGLQISRSTIRWYDHNDMKSLEETLESVAKETKKKKWPLTRRFIVTEGIFENDGAMSDLPKLVCVAENVILLGLCMMLTCDP
;
A
#
# COMPACT_ATOMS: atom_id res chain seq x y z
N MET A 1 -57.89 -25.93 63.97
CA MET A 1 -57.15 -24.74 64.44
C MET A 1 -55.68 -25.10 64.42
N SER A 2 -54.72 -24.41 63.84
CA SER A 2 -54.64 -23.18 63.05
C SER A 2 -53.20 -23.18 62.50
N ALA A 3 -53.05 -23.01 61.19
CA ALA A 3 -51.85 -22.66 60.41
C ALA A 3 -50.45 -22.92 61.03
N SER A 4 -49.74 -23.90 60.47
CA SER A 4 -48.27 -23.95 60.53
C SER A 4 -47.70 -22.70 59.85
N ALA A 5 -46.94 -21.90 60.59
CA ALA A 5 -46.27 -20.71 60.10
C ALA A 5 -45.29 -21.07 58.97
N LEU A 6 -45.64 -20.72 57.73
CA LEU A 6 -44.74 -20.77 56.58
C LEU A 6 -43.56 -19.82 56.85
N SER A 7 -42.36 -20.30 56.58
CA SER A 7 -41.13 -19.53 56.77
C SER A 7 -41.07 -18.38 55.76
N PRO A 8 -40.58 -17.18 56.11
CA PRO A 8 -40.54 -16.02 55.20
C PRO A 8 -39.64 -16.22 53.96
N ILE A 9 -38.93 -17.36 53.87
CA ILE A 9 -37.99 -17.70 52.80
C ILE A 9 -38.65 -18.55 51.71
N GLU A 10 -39.69 -19.32 52.02
CA GLU A 10 -40.41 -20.15 51.04
C GLU A 10 -40.94 -19.39 49.82
N PRO A 11 -41.58 -18.20 49.94
CA PRO A 11 -42.05 -17.49 48.76
C PRO A 11 -40.89 -16.98 47.89
N LEU A 12 -39.74 -16.63 48.48
CA LEU A 12 -38.55 -16.20 47.74
C LEU A 12 -37.94 -17.38 46.97
N VAL A 13 -37.82 -18.55 47.61
CA VAL A 13 -37.30 -19.77 46.97
C VAL A 13 -38.25 -20.26 45.87
N ALA A 14 -39.56 -20.17 46.09
CA ALA A 14 -40.57 -20.47 45.07
C ALA A 14 -40.48 -19.50 43.88
N PHE A 15 -40.29 -18.20 44.13
CA PHE A 15 -40.08 -17.22 43.07
C PHE A 15 -38.79 -17.47 42.29
N LEU A 16 -37.68 -17.70 42.98
CA LEU A 16 -36.38 -17.95 42.35
C LEU A 16 -36.40 -19.25 41.53
N SER A 17 -36.98 -20.33 42.06
CA SER A 17 -37.11 -21.60 41.34
C SER A 17 -38.02 -21.46 40.12
N HIS A 18 -39.14 -20.74 40.24
CA HIS A 18 -40.00 -20.45 39.10
C HIS A 18 -39.28 -19.61 38.05
N ALA A 19 -38.56 -18.56 38.45
CA ALA A 19 -37.76 -17.73 37.55
C ALA A 19 -36.67 -18.55 36.84
N LEU A 20 -36.00 -19.47 37.56
CA LEU A 20 -34.97 -20.35 37.00
C LEU A 20 -35.56 -21.32 35.97
N VAL A 21 -36.71 -21.93 36.28
CA VAL A 21 -37.40 -22.84 35.35
C VAL A 21 -37.88 -22.11 34.11
N VAL A 22 -38.43 -20.91 34.27
CA VAL A 22 -38.83 -20.07 33.13
C VAL A 22 -37.62 -19.69 32.29
N ALA A 23 -36.52 -19.25 32.90
CA ALA A 23 -35.28 -18.91 32.20
C ALA A 23 -34.68 -20.12 31.46
N GLN A 24 -34.72 -21.31 32.07
CA GLN A 24 -34.24 -22.54 31.44
C GLN A 24 -35.11 -22.94 30.24
N ARG A 25 -36.44 -22.81 30.35
CA ARG A 25 -37.37 -23.10 29.25
C ARG A 25 -37.22 -22.12 28.10
N THR A 26 -37.11 -20.82 28.39
CA THR A 26 -36.92 -19.81 27.34
C THR A 26 -35.57 -19.98 26.65
N PHE A 27 -34.50 -20.28 27.40
CA PHE A 27 -33.19 -20.57 26.83
C PHE A 27 -33.20 -21.83 25.96
N ALA A 28 -33.87 -22.91 26.41
CA ALA A 28 -34.00 -24.14 25.63
C ALA A 28 -34.83 -23.95 24.34
N ALA A 29 -35.73 -22.97 24.30
CA ALA A 29 -36.51 -22.62 23.11
C ALA A 29 -35.71 -21.86 22.04
N ILE A 30 -34.54 -21.30 22.37
CA ILE A 30 -33.68 -20.61 21.40
C ILE A 30 -32.98 -21.64 20.50
N PRO A 31 -33.15 -21.59 19.17
CA PRO A 31 -32.47 -22.53 18.26
C PRO A 31 -30.94 -22.39 18.40
N GLY A 32 -30.26 -23.50 18.67
CA GLY A 32 -28.80 -23.54 18.89
C GLY A 32 -28.34 -23.48 20.35
N SER A 33 -29.24 -23.27 21.31
CA SER A 33 -28.90 -23.24 22.74
C SER A 33 -28.26 -24.54 23.30
N PRO A 34 -28.60 -25.76 22.83
CA PRO A 34 -27.95 -26.98 23.32
C PRO A 34 -26.48 -27.09 22.91
N ILE A 35 -26.11 -26.50 21.77
CA ILE A 35 -24.74 -26.48 21.24
C ILE A 35 -23.87 -25.55 22.10
N LEU A 36 -24.39 -24.38 22.44
CA LEU A 36 -23.74 -23.43 23.37
C LEU A 36 -23.46 -24.05 24.73
N VAL A 37 -24.43 -24.77 25.32
CA VAL A 37 -24.25 -25.43 26.63
C VAL A 37 -23.17 -26.51 26.56
N ARG A 38 -23.15 -27.31 25.48
CA ARG A 38 -22.10 -28.32 25.27
C ARG A 38 -20.73 -27.68 25.09
N TYR A 39 -20.64 -26.59 24.33
CA TYR A 39 -19.40 -25.85 24.11
C TYR A 39 -18.85 -25.29 25.42
N VAL A 40 -19.67 -24.57 26.20
CA VAL A 40 -19.26 -23.98 27.49
C VAL A 40 -18.80 -25.07 28.47
N ARG A 41 -19.54 -26.18 28.55
CA ARG A 41 -19.20 -27.31 29.43
C ARG A 41 -17.90 -28.01 29.01
N SER A 42 -17.67 -28.16 27.71
CA SER A 42 -16.45 -28.75 27.15
C SER A 42 -15.25 -27.82 27.29
N SER A 43 -15.44 -26.52 27.11
CA SER A 43 -14.37 -25.50 27.19
C SER A 43 -13.87 -25.34 28.63
N TYR A 44 -14.78 -25.29 29.61
CA TYR A 44 -14.42 -25.18 31.04
C TYR A 44 -13.63 -26.39 31.56
N ARG A 45 -13.91 -27.60 31.03
CA ARG A 45 -13.24 -28.83 31.48
C ARG A 45 -11.80 -28.97 30.96
N ASN A 46 -11.51 -28.36 29.81
CA ASN A 46 -10.23 -28.54 29.10
C ASN A 46 -9.28 -27.35 29.28
N ASP A 47 -9.78 -26.12 29.40
CA ASP A 47 -8.96 -24.92 29.63
C ASP A 47 -9.79 -23.79 30.29
N PRO A 48 -9.69 -23.64 31.63
CA PRO A 48 -10.45 -22.60 32.35
C PRO A 48 -9.97 -21.18 32.04
N GLY A 49 -8.69 -21.00 31.66
CA GLY A 49 -8.12 -19.69 31.35
C GLY A 49 -8.64 -19.12 30.03
N ARG A 50 -8.73 -19.97 29.00
CA ARG A 50 -9.34 -19.61 27.72
C ARG A 50 -10.82 -19.26 27.84
N SER A 51 -11.56 -20.04 28.64
CA SER A 51 -12.99 -19.80 28.89
C SER A 51 -13.23 -18.44 29.56
N LEU A 52 -12.36 -18.03 30.49
CA LEU A 52 -12.40 -16.73 31.13
C LEU A 52 -12.10 -15.60 30.14
N LEU A 53 -11.10 -15.76 29.27
CA LEU A 53 -10.78 -14.80 28.23
C LEU A 53 -11.94 -14.62 27.24
N GLU A 54 -12.56 -15.71 26.79
CA GLU A 54 -13.73 -15.70 25.90
C GLU A 54 -14.91 -14.97 26.56
N LEU A 55 -15.15 -15.20 27.85
CA LEU A 55 -16.18 -14.47 28.61
C LEU A 55 -15.88 -12.97 28.70
N ILE A 56 -14.63 -12.59 29.00
CA ILE A 56 -14.20 -11.19 29.03
C ILE A 56 -14.39 -10.53 27.65
N LEU A 57 -14.04 -11.24 26.58
CA LEU A 57 -14.21 -10.74 25.21
C LEU A 57 -15.69 -10.59 24.84
N VAL A 58 -16.57 -11.52 25.24
CA VAL A 58 -18.02 -11.41 25.04
C VAL A 58 -18.61 -10.24 25.83
N ILE A 59 -18.22 -10.09 27.10
CA ILE A 59 -18.64 -8.94 27.93
C ILE A 59 -18.13 -7.63 27.32
N PHE A 60 -16.88 -7.61 26.83
CA PHE A 60 -16.30 -6.45 26.15
C PHE A 60 -17.04 -6.14 24.84
N ALA A 61 -17.40 -7.15 24.05
CA ALA A 61 -18.17 -7.00 22.82
C ALA A 61 -19.58 -6.48 23.09
N ILE A 62 -20.30 -7.05 24.07
CA ILE A 62 -21.62 -6.57 24.51
C ILE A 62 -21.50 -5.13 25.03
N ARG A 63 -20.51 -4.83 25.87
CA ARG A 63 -20.24 -3.47 26.34
C ARG A 63 -19.95 -2.52 25.18
N THR A 64 -19.18 -2.95 24.19
CA THR A 64 -18.82 -2.14 23.01
C THR A 64 -20.01 -1.94 22.07
N LEU A 65 -20.94 -2.90 21.99
CA LEU A 65 -22.18 -2.80 21.22
C LEU A 65 -23.23 -1.95 21.94
N MET A 66 -23.34 -2.07 23.26
CA MET A 66 -24.24 -1.28 24.11
C MET A 66 -23.74 0.15 24.32
N GLN A 67 -22.42 0.36 24.31
CA GLN A 67 -21.83 1.68 24.12
C GLN A 67 -22.10 2.09 22.68
N SER A 68 -23.21 2.79 22.46
CA SER A 68 -23.62 3.40 21.19
C SER A 68 -22.43 4.06 20.49
N ARG A 69 -21.74 3.30 19.65
CA ARG A 69 -20.50 3.70 18.96
C ARG A 69 -20.79 4.55 17.72
N THR A 70 -21.81 5.39 17.83
CA THR A 70 -22.06 6.56 16.98
C THR A 70 -22.79 7.67 17.76
N ARG A 71 -22.63 7.75 19.09
CA ARG A 71 -22.66 9.08 19.71
C ARG A 71 -21.25 9.64 19.66
N SER A 72 -20.98 10.35 18.56
CA SER A 72 -19.89 11.32 18.49
C SER A 72 -19.74 11.99 19.85
N ARG A 73 -18.55 11.85 20.41
CA ARG A 73 -18.17 12.42 21.70
C ARG A 73 -18.31 13.94 21.54
N SER A 74 -19.45 14.47 21.99
CA SER A 74 -19.93 15.85 21.91
C SER A 74 -20.86 16.19 20.73
N GLN A 75 -22.17 15.93 20.89
CA GLN A 75 -23.22 16.78 20.32
C GLN A 75 -23.45 18.05 21.17
N LYS A 76 -22.61 18.35 22.17
CA LYS A 76 -22.76 19.56 23.00
C LYS A 76 -22.36 20.85 22.26
N GLY A 77 -22.04 20.76 20.97
CA GLY A 77 -21.79 21.92 20.09
C GLY A 77 -22.35 21.73 18.68
N TYR A 78 -23.31 20.82 18.47
CA TYR A 78 -23.95 20.70 17.16
C TYR A 78 -25.01 21.81 17.03
N VAL A 79 -24.60 22.96 16.52
CA VAL A 79 -25.53 24.05 16.18
C VAL A 79 -26.37 23.56 15.01
N LYS A 80 -27.68 23.40 15.23
CA LYS A 80 -28.60 23.06 14.15
C LYS A 80 -28.91 24.36 13.41
N LEU A 81 -28.19 24.59 12.31
CA LEU A 81 -28.38 25.74 11.44
C LEU A 81 -29.78 25.70 10.82
N SER A 82 -30.39 26.87 10.71
CA SER A 82 -31.58 27.12 9.89
C SER A 82 -31.22 27.06 8.40
N GLU A 83 -32.21 26.82 7.53
CA GLU A 83 -31.99 26.83 6.08
C GLU A 83 -31.36 28.15 5.60
N LYS A 84 -31.77 29.27 6.20
CA LYS A 84 -31.20 30.58 5.91
C LYS A 84 -29.72 30.70 6.31
N GLU A 85 -29.33 30.17 7.48
CA GLU A 85 -27.93 30.16 7.91
C GLU A 85 -27.08 29.23 7.02
N ILE A 86 -27.66 28.14 6.51
CA ILE A 86 -26.98 27.28 5.54
C ILE A 86 -26.76 28.04 4.24
N ASP A 87 -27.79 28.72 3.72
CA ASP A 87 -27.68 29.51 2.49
C ASP A 87 -26.66 30.64 2.65
N GLU A 88 -26.67 31.37 3.76
CA GLU A 88 -25.68 32.40 4.07
C GLU A 88 -24.25 31.84 4.12
N LEU A 89 -24.05 30.69 4.76
CA LEU A 89 -22.73 30.04 4.81
C LEU A 89 -22.27 29.51 3.45
N VAL A 90 -23.20 29.05 2.59
CA VAL A 90 -22.88 28.62 1.22
C VAL A 90 -22.51 29.82 0.36
N ASP A 91 -23.23 30.94 0.49
CA ASP A 91 -22.94 32.19 -0.23
C ASP A 91 -21.62 32.82 0.22
N GLU A 92 -21.27 32.72 1.51
CA GLU A 92 -20.00 33.20 2.07
C GLU A 92 -18.82 32.24 1.81
N TRP A 93 -19.09 30.99 1.44
CA TRP A 93 -18.03 29.99 1.30
C TRP A 93 -17.23 30.20 0.01
N ILE A 94 -15.95 30.50 0.18
CA ILE A 94 -14.98 30.53 -0.91
C ILE A 94 -14.18 29.23 -0.84
N PRO A 95 -14.25 28.35 -1.86
CA PRO A 95 -13.42 27.16 -1.90
C PRO A 95 -11.95 27.56 -1.81
N GLU A 96 -11.20 26.86 -0.95
CA GLU A 96 -9.75 26.93 -1.04
C GLU A 96 -9.33 26.52 -2.46
N PRO A 97 -8.42 27.28 -3.10
CA PRO A 97 -7.97 26.93 -4.43
C PRO A 97 -7.34 25.53 -4.40
N LEU A 98 -7.67 24.70 -5.40
CA LEU A 98 -7.18 23.32 -5.51
C LEU A 98 -5.66 23.23 -5.57
N VAL A 99 -5.00 24.33 -5.94
CA VAL A 99 -3.56 24.48 -6.08
C VAL A 99 -3.17 25.77 -5.38
N GLN A 100 -2.09 25.73 -4.61
CA GLN A 100 -1.51 26.93 -4.03
C GLN A 100 -1.10 27.90 -5.15
N PRO A 101 -1.22 29.22 -4.95
CA PRO A 101 -0.72 30.17 -5.92
C PRO A 101 0.79 29.95 -6.09
N MET A 102 1.24 29.97 -7.35
CA MET A 102 2.62 29.73 -7.72
C MET A 102 3.49 30.88 -7.21
N ASP A 103 4.66 30.57 -6.65
CA ASP A 103 5.64 31.58 -6.26
C ASP A 103 6.17 32.32 -7.50
N GLU A 104 6.68 33.54 -7.33
CA GLU A 104 7.30 34.30 -8.43
C GLU A 104 8.48 33.54 -9.03
N ASP A 105 9.26 32.85 -8.19
CA ASP A 105 10.39 32.02 -8.61
C ASP A 105 9.92 30.79 -9.41
N GLU A 106 8.88 30.10 -8.94
CA GLU A 106 8.29 28.94 -9.64
C GLU A 106 7.71 29.37 -11.00
N ALA A 107 7.06 30.53 -11.04
CA ALA A 107 6.53 31.10 -12.28
C ALA A 107 7.65 31.44 -13.26
N ALA A 108 8.74 32.03 -12.79
CA ALA A 108 9.91 32.33 -13.59
C ALA A 108 10.55 31.05 -14.14
N GLU A 109 10.73 30.02 -13.30
CA GLU A 109 11.28 28.72 -13.71
C GLU A 109 10.41 28.05 -14.78
N LEU A 110 9.09 28.00 -14.57
CA LEU A 110 8.16 27.42 -15.53
C LEU A 110 8.19 28.17 -16.87
N SER A 111 8.29 29.50 -16.83
CA SER A 111 8.37 30.34 -18.03
C SER A 111 9.68 30.16 -18.80
N ALA A 112 10.77 29.76 -18.12
CA ALA A 112 12.06 29.51 -18.72
C ALA A 112 12.15 28.16 -19.46
N LEU A 113 11.20 27.25 -19.25
CA LEU A 113 11.21 25.93 -19.88
C LEU A 113 11.05 26.03 -21.41
N PRO A 114 11.97 25.46 -22.19
CA PRO A 114 11.92 25.54 -23.64
C PRO A 114 10.79 24.68 -24.22
N VAL A 115 9.90 25.29 -25.01
CA VAL A 115 8.87 24.58 -25.77
C VAL A 115 9.42 24.13 -27.12
N ILE A 116 9.29 22.84 -27.44
CA ILE A 116 9.68 22.26 -28.73
C ILE A 116 8.54 22.41 -29.74
N ALA A 117 8.84 22.94 -30.93
CA ALA A 117 7.94 23.00 -32.07
C ALA A 117 8.18 21.81 -33.01
N GLY A 118 7.17 20.93 -33.14
CA GLY A 118 7.24 19.74 -33.98
C GLY A 118 7.76 18.50 -33.23
N PRO A 119 8.27 17.47 -33.94
CA PRO A 119 8.75 16.26 -33.30
C PRO A 119 10.02 16.53 -32.48
N SER A 120 10.09 15.97 -31.27
CA SER A 120 11.33 15.95 -30.49
C SER A 120 12.32 14.98 -31.13
N GLY A 121 13.60 15.33 -31.15
CA GLY A 121 14.65 14.49 -31.73
C GLY A 121 16.03 15.02 -31.38
N PRO A 122 17.10 14.57 -32.07
CA PRO A 122 18.45 15.06 -31.83
C PRO A 122 18.60 16.57 -32.11
N ARG A 123 17.80 17.10 -33.05
CA ARG A 123 17.85 18.52 -33.44
C ARG A 123 16.45 19.17 -33.46
N PRO A 124 15.81 19.39 -32.30
CA PRO A 124 14.48 19.97 -32.25
C PRO A 124 14.51 21.47 -32.55
N LYS A 125 13.39 22.00 -33.02
CA LYS A 125 13.18 23.44 -33.22
C LYS A 125 12.50 24.02 -31.98
N LEU A 126 13.00 25.12 -31.44
CA LEU A 126 12.38 25.83 -30.31
C LEU A 126 11.21 26.70 -30.80
N ALA A 127 10.08 26.65 -30.12
CA ALA A 127 8.90 27.46 -30.44
C ALA A 127 9.12 28.95 -30.15
N SER A 128 9.91 29.28 -29.12
CA SER A 128 10.14 30.65 -28.66
C SER A 128 10.88 31.53 -29.67
N ASN A 129 11.86 30.97 -30.39
CA ASN A 129 12.72 31.73 -31.30
C ASN A 129 12.94 31.07 -32.67
N GLY A 130 12.32 29.91 -32.92
CA GLY A 130 12.45 29.16 -34.16
C GLY A 130 13.83 28.55 -34.41
N LYS A 131 14.76 28.62 -33.46
CA LYS A 131 16.13 28.08 -33.63
C LYS A 131 16.12 26.57 -33.50
N THR A 132 16.94 25.93 -34.34
CA THR A 132 17.24 24.49 -34.21
C THR A 132 18.43 24.33 -33.27
N VAL A 133 18.26 23.54 -32.22
CA VAL A 133 19.29 23.29 -31.19
C VAL A 133 19.71 21.81 -31.21
N LEU A 134 20.83 21.47 -30.57
CA LEU A 134 21.21 20.08 -30.33
C LEU A 134 20.60 19.64 -28.99
N ASN A 135 19.84 18.54 -28.98
CA ASN A 135 19.20 18.03 -27.77
C ASN A 135 20.08 16.97 -27.10
N LEU A 136 20.69 17.34 -25.98
CA LEU A 136 21.49 16.46 -25.11
C LEU A 136 20.76 16.14 -23.79
N ALA A 137 19.46 16.46 -23.70
CA ALA A 137 18.67 16.39 -22.47
C ALA A 137 17.52 15.36 -22.55
N ASN A 138 17.53 14.45 -23.53
CA ASN A 138 16.51 13.42 -23.67
C ASN A 138 17.06 12.02 -23.35
N TYR A 139 16.16 11.11 -22.98
CA TYR A 139 16.45 9.70 -22.70
C TYR A 139 16.27 8.79 -23.93
N ASN A 140 16.26 9.34 -25.15
CA ASN A 140 16.01 8.57 -26.38
C ASN A 140 17.28 7.91 -26.91
N PHE A 141 17.92 7.07 -26.09
CA PHE A 141 19.22 6.45 -26.38
C PHE A 141 19.22 5.59 -27.65
N THR A 142 18.09 4.94 -27.96
CA THR A 142 17.94 4.03 -29.10
C THR A 142 17.38 4.71 -30.35
N GLY A 143 17.01 6.00 -30.27
CA GLY A 143 16.44 6.74 -31.40
C GLY A 143 15.04 6.28 -31.81
N LEU A 144 14.34 5.46 -31.00
CA LEU A 144 13.06 4.84 -31.38
C LEU A 144 11.89 5.82 -31.41
N GLN A 145 11.97 6.95 -30.70
CA GLN A 145 10.87 7.92 -30.55
C GLN A 145 10.22 8.37 -31.87
N ASN A 146 11.01 8.53 -32.95
CA ASN A 146 10.52 8.97 -34.26
C ASN A 146 10.60 7.89 -35.34
N ASN A 147 10.75 6.62 -34.96
CA ASN A 147 10.84 5.54 -35.90
C ASN A 147 9.53 5.40 -36.71
N GLU A 148 9.63 5.43 -38.04
CA GLU A 148 8.44 5.46 -38.91
C GLU A 148 7.63 4.17 -38.83
N HIS A 149 8.31 3.02 -38.71
CA HIS A 149 7.65 1.73 -38.53
C HIS A 149 6.81 1.69 -37.26
N ILE A 150 7.30 2.27 -36.15
CA ILE A 150 6.55 2.36 -34.90
C ILE A 150 5.32 3.26 -35.04
N LYS A 151 5.44 4.38 -35.76
CA LYS A 151 4.30 5.29 -36.02
C LYS A 151 3.21 4.60 -36.83
N GLU A 152 3.58 3.92 -37.91
CA GLU A 152 2.65 3.17 -38.76
C GLU A 152 1.90 2.12 -37.93
N ARG A 153 2.62 1.33 -37.12
CA ARG A 153 2.02 0.36 -36.21
C ARG A 153 1.12 1.00 -35.15
N ALA A 154 1.51 2.14 -34.58
CA ALA A 154 0.67 2.85 -33.63
C ALA A 154 -0.67 3.28 -34.25
N VAL A 155 -0.66 3.77 -35.50
CA VAL A 155 -1.89 4.14 -36.23
C VAL A 155 -2.79 2.92 -36.47
N GLU A 156 -2.21 1.77 -36.84
CA GLU A 156 -2.96 0.52 -37.02
C GLU A 156 -3.61 0.05 -35.72
N ILE A 157 -2.85 0.05 -34.62
CA ILE A 157 -3.34 -0.36 -33.29
C ILE A 157 -4.44 0.57 -32.80
N LEU A 158 -4.32 1.88 -32.99
CA LEU A 158 -5.36 2.86 -32.67
C LEU A 158 -6.65 2.60 -33.44
N ARG A 159 -6.57 2.23 -34.72
CA ARG A 159 -7.74 1.87 -35.53
C ARG A 159 -8.41 0.58 -35.07
N LYS A 160 -7.64 -0.38 -34.57
CA LYS A 160 -8.14 -1.68 -34.11
C LYS A 160 -8.75 -1.63 -32.70
N TYR A 161 -8.07 -0.97 -31.76
CA TYR A 161 -8.39 -1.02 -30.32
C TYR A 161 -8.99 0.27 -29.76
N GLY A 162 -8.94 1.37 -30.50
CA GLY A 162 -9.36 2.68 -30.01
C GLY A 162 -8.28 3.36 -29.15
N LEU A 163 -8.68 4.41 -28.42
CA LEU A 163 -7.77 5.27 -27.67
C LEU A 163 -7.32 4.71 -26.31
N GLY A 164 -8.12 3.87 -25.67
CA GLY A 164 -7.81 3.34 -24.35
C GLY A 164 -8.86 2.37 -23.83
N SER A 165 -8.49 1.59 -22.82
CA SER A 165 -9.36 0.57 -22.22
C SER A 165 -10.44 1.13 -21.29
N CYS A 166 -10.35 2.41 -20.90
CA CYS A 166 -11.30 3.10 -20.02
C CYS A 166 -11.62 2.38 -18.70
N GLY A 167 -10.74 1.51 -18.22
CA GLY A 167 -10.91 0.78 -16.97
C GLY A 167 -9.57 0.30 -16.39
N PRO A 168 -9.51 0.04 -15.07
CA PRO A 168 -8.31 -0.51 -14.44
C PRO A 168 -8.14 -2.00 -14.80
N PRO A 169 -6.90 -2.53 -14.79
CA PRO A 169 -6.62 -3.94 -15.10
C PRO A 169 -7.37 -4.94 -14.22
N GLY A 170 -7.66 -4.58 -12.95
CA GLY A 170 -8.40 -5.43 -12.00
C GLY A 170 -9.91 -5.53 -12.26
N PHE A 171 -10.41 -4.95 -13.36
CA PHE A 171 -11.83 -4.95 -13.71
C PHE A 171 -12.00 -5.31 -15.19
N TYR A 172 -12.47 -4.41 -16.05
CA TYR A 172 -12.61 -4.60 -17.50
C TYR A 172 -11.53 -3.87 -18.33
N GLY A 173 -10.42 -3.47 -17.69
CA GLY A 173 -9.36 -2.67 -18.33
C GLY A 173 -8.28 -3.45 -19.08
N THR A 174 -8.25 -4.77 -18.94
CA THR A 174 -7.22 -5.63 -19.55
C THR A 174 -7.70 -6.15 -20.90
N ILE A 175 -6.96 -5.81 -21.96
CA ILE A 175 -7.20 -6.29 -23.33
C ILE A 175 -6.05 -7.20 -23.79
N ASP A 176 -6.30 -8.00 -24.82
CA ASP A 176 -5.35 -8.97 -25.40
C ASP A 176 -3.94 -8.38 -25.65
N VAL A 177 -3.86 -7.18 -26.21
CA VAL A 177 -2.58 -6.51 -26.50
C VAL A 177 -1.76 -6.20 -25.25
N HIS A 178 -2.38 -5.99 -24.09
CA HIS A 178 -1.64 -5.84 -22.82
C HIS A 178 -0.97 -7.16 -22.43
N MET A 179 -1.69 -8.28 -22.56
CA MET A 179 -1.17 -9.61 -22.24
C MET A 179 -0.08 -10.05 -23.24
N ASP A 180 -0.23 -9.69 -24.52
CA ASP A 180 0.82 -9.89 -25.52
C ASP A 180 2.08 -9.10 -25.17
N LEU A 181 1.94 -7.84 -24.76
CA LEU A 181 3.05 -6.99 -24.35
C LEU A 181 3.77 -7.56 -23.12
N GLU A 182 3.04 -7.98 -22.09
CA GLU A 182 3.61 -8.62 -20.90
C GLU A 182 4.41 -9.88 -21.26
N ARG A 183 3.86 -10.76 -22.11
CA ARG A 183 4.58 -11.95 -22.59
C ARG A 183 5.85 -11.61 -23.35
N ASN A 184 5.78 -10.63 -24.25
CA ASN A 184 6.92 -10.22 -25.06
C ASN A 184 8.04 -9.61 -24.20
N ILE A 185 7.68 -8.78 -23.21
CA ILE A 185 8.65 -8.21 -22.27
C ILE A 185 9.26 -9.30 -21.38
N ALA A 186 8.44 -10.21 -20.84
CA ALA A 186 8.92 -11.34 -20.04
C ALA A 186 9.92 -12.19 -20.83
N SER A 187 9.60 -12.53 -22.08
CA SER A 187 10.49 -13.27 -22.97
C SER A 187 11.78 -12.51 -23.32
N PHE A 188 11.69 -11.19 -23.52
CA PHE A 188 12.86 -10.37 -23.83
C PHE A 188 13.84 -10.27 -22.65
N LEU A 189 13.31 -10.16 -21.43
CA LEU A 189 14.11 -10.06 -20.21
C LEU A 189 14.51 -11.43 -19.63
N GLY A 190 13.97 -12.54 -20.16
CA GLY A 190 14.18 -13.87 -19.59
C GLY A 190 13.50 -14.09 -18.24
N ALA A 191 12.41 -13.37 -17.96
CA ALA A 191 11.63 -13.49 -16.74
C ALA A 191 10.42 -14.44 -16.92
N GLU A 192 9.95 -15.06 -15.84
CA GLU A 192 8.78 -15.96 -15.89
C GLU A 192 7.49 -15.22 -16.23
N THR A 193 7.30 -14.04 -15.66
CA THR A 193 6.11 -13.19 -15.83
C THR A 193 6.48 -11.72 -15.82
N CYS A 194 5.60 -10.88 -16.36
CA CYS A 194 5.75 -9.42 -16.39
C CYS A 194 4.40 -8.78 -16.04
N ILE A 195 4.44 -7.65 -15.36
CA ILE A 195 3.28 -6.79 -15.11
C ILE A 195 3.62 -5.41 -15.63
N ILE A 196 2.75 -4.84 -16.45
CA ILE A 196 2.92 -3.47 -16.98
C ILE A 196 2.20 -2.43 -16.11
N TYR A 197 2.80 -1.24 -16.06
CA TYR A 197 2.26 -0.05 -15.42
C TYR A 197 2.26 1.10 -16.42
N SER A 198 1.33 2.06 -16.27
CA SER A 198 1.21 3.18 -17.21
C SER A 198 2.39 4.15 -17.18
N GLN A 199 3.12 4.24 -16.05
CA GLN A 199 4.22 5.19 -15.88
C GLN A 199 5.33 4.61 -15.00
N GLY A 200 6.59 4.70 -15.44
CA GLY A 200 7.73 4.19 -14.69
C GLY A 200 7.86 4.78 -13.28
N PHE A 201 7.60 6.08 -13.12
CA PHE A 201 7.62 6.75 -11.81
C PHE A 201 6.65 6.15 -10.80
N SER A 202 5.48 5.65 -11.23
CA SER A 202 4.51 5.02 -10.33
C SER A 202 4.76 3.52 -10.13
N THR A 203 5.45 2.88 -11.07
CA THR A 203 5.90 1.48 -10.94
C THR A 203 6.83 1.29 -9.75
N ILE A 204 7.87 2.12 -9.63
CA ILE A 204 8.94 1.94 -8.61
C ILE A 204 8.35 1.93 -7.19
N PRO A 205 7.56 2.95 -6.78
CA PRO A 205 7.02 3.00 -5.44
C PRO A 205 5.99 1.90 -5.18
N ALA A 206 5.19 1.56 -6.20
CA ALA A 206 4.19 0.50 -6.08
C ALA A 206 4.84 -0.86 -5.83
N VAL A 207 5.90 -1.19 -6.56
CA VAL A 207 6.65 -2.45 -6.39
C VAL A 207 7.31 -2.50 -5.00
N ILE A 208 8.06 -1.47 -4.62
CA ILE A 208 8.73 -1.44 -3.30
C ILE A 208 7.71 -1.59 -2.16
N ALA A 209 6.57 -0.92 -2.25
CA ALA A 209 5.51 -1.00 -1.23
C ALA A 209 4.75 -2.34 -1.24
N ALA A 210 4.68 -3.04 -2.37
CA ALA A 210 4.05 -4.35 -2.45
C ALA A 210 4.88 -5.42 -1.72
N PHE A 211 6.21 -5.34 -1.83
CA PHE A 211 7.13 -6.30 -1.21
C PHE A 211 7.52 -5.92 0.22
N GLY A 212 7.89 -4.66 0.45
CA GLY A 212 8.31 -4.14 1.76
C GLY A 212 7.14 -3.79 2.65
N LYS A 213 7.09 -4.38 3.85
CA LYS A 213 6.06 -4.13 4.87
C LYS A 213 6.68 -3.62 6.16
N ARG A 214 5.83 -3.07 7.03
CA ARG A 214 6.24 -2.67 8.37
C ARG A 214 6.87 -3.86 9.11
N GLY A 215 8.12 -3.68 9.53
CA GLY A 215 8.90 -4.72 10.20
C GLY A 215 10.02 -5.27 9.34
N ASP A 216 9.94 -5.16 8.01
CA ASP A 216 11.06 -5.51 7.11
C ASP A 216 12.18 -4.48 7.17
N ILE A 217 13.36 -4.86 6.70
CA ILE A 217 14.53 -3.99 6.59
C ILE A 217 14.89 -3.85 5.11
N ILE A 218 15.04 -2.62 4.65
CA ILE A 218 15.53 -2.31 3.30
C ILE A 218 16.87 -1.61 3.43
N VAL A 219 17.89 -2.15 2.78
CA VAL A 219 19.21 -1.55 2.64
C VAL A 219 19.28 -0.89 1.25
N ALA A 220 19.37 0.44 1.21
CA ALA A 220 19.26 1.22 -0.02
C ALA A 220 20.52 2.06 -0.27
N ASP A 221 20.89 2.20 -1.54
CA ASP A 221 21.97 3.08 -1.98
C ASP A 221 21.57 4.55 -1.74
N ARG A 222 22.50 5.40 -1.28
CA ARG A 222 22.22 6.83 -1.07
C ARG A 222 21.96 7.62 -2.36
N GLY A 223 22.43 7.15 -3.51
CA GLY A 223 22.33 7.83 -4.81
C GLY A 223 21.10 7.47 -5.63
N VAL A 224 20.19 6.64 -5.08
CA VAL A 224 18.96 6.25 -5.79
C VAL A 224 18.07 7.45 -6.16
N ASN A 225 17.27 7.28 -7.21
CA ASN A 225 16.43 8.30 -7.76
C ASN A 225 15.22 8.61 -6.87
N PHE A 226 14.56 9.71 -7.21
CA PHE A 226 13.44 10.22 -6.44
C PHE A 226 12.27 9.24 -6.31
N ALA A 227 12.01 8.44 -7.36
CA ALA A 227 10.94 7.44 -7.34
C ALA A 227 11.22 6.33 -6.30
N ILE A 228 12.46 5.85 -6.23
CA ILE A 228 12.87 4.87 -5.20
C ILE A 228 12.70 5.47 -3.80
N HIS A 229 13.15 6.71 -3.58
CA HIS A 229 12.94 7.40 -2.30
C HIS A 229 11.47 7.42 -1.87
N LYS A 230 10.55 7.69 -2.80
CA LYS A 230 9.10 7.63 -2.51
C LYS A 230 8.62 6.22 -2.20
N GLY A 231 9.12 5.21 -2.90
CA GLY A 231 8.83 3.80 -2.59
C GLY A 231 9.28 3.39 -1.20
N LEU A 232 10.50 3.75 -0.81
CA LEU A 232 11.04 3.48 0.52
C LEU A 232 10.18 4.14 1.60
N GLN A 233 9.77 5.40 1.40
CA GLN A 233 8.88 6.13 2.31
C GLN A 233 7.51 5.46 2.45
N ILE A 234 6.90 5.03 1.34
CA ILE A 234 5.57 4.40 1.34
C ILE A 234 5.59 3.00 1.97
N SER A 235 6.69 2.26 1.83
CA SER A 235 6.83 0.88 2.35
C SER A 235 6.68 0.76 3.87
N ARG A 236 6.98 1.84 4.62
CA ARG A 236 7.07 1.84 6.10
C ARG A 236 8.03 0.80 6.67
N SER A 237 8.98 0.33 5.85
CA SER A 237 10.06 -0.57 6.27
C SER A 237 11.12 0.21 7.04
N THR A 238 11.98 -0.51 7.76
CA THR A 238 13.16 0.10 8.38
C THR A 238 14.23 0.30 7.30
N ILE A 239 14.54 1.55 6.98
CA ILE A 239 15.52 1.87 5.94
C ILE A 239 16.92 1.99 6.55
N ARG A 240 17.90 1.34 5.92
CA ARG A 240 19.33 1.49 6.19
C ARG A 240 20.01 1.96 4.91
N TRP A 241 20.89 2.92 5.03
CA TRP A 241 21.58 3.52 3.90
C TRP A 241 23.02 3.05 3.87
N TYR A 242 23.52 2.73 2.69
CA TYR A 242 24.95 2.57 2.43
C TYR A 242 25.42 3.64 1.43
N ASP A 243 26.71 3.92 1.42
CA ASP A 243 27.25 4.99 0.61
C ASP A 243 27.21 4.65 -0.88
N HIS A 244 27.06 5.69 -1.69
CA HIS A 244 26.70 5.55 -3.09
C HIS A 244 27.72 4.70 -3.87
N ASN A 245 27.24 3.61 -4.48
CA ASN A 245 28.01 2.62 -5.23
C ASN A 245 29.22 2.04 -4.44
N ASP A 246 29.17 2.05 -3.11
CA ASP A 246 30.22 1.50 -2.25
C ASP A 246 29.83 0.14 -1.66
N MET A 247 30.39 -0.90 -2.26
CA MET A 247 30.17 -2.29 -1.83
C MET A 247 30.69 -2.60 -0.43
N LYS A 248 31.73 -1.91 0.04
CA LYS A 248 32.25 -2.11 1.39
C LYS A 248 31.28 -1.51 2.41
N SER A 249 30.78 -0.31 2.15
CA SER A 249 29.73 0.34 2.97
C SER A 249 28.46 -0.52 3.03
N LEU A 250 28.09 -1.16 1.91
CA LEU A 250 26.98 -2.13 1.86
C LEU A 250 27.22 -3.34 2.76
N GLU A 251 28.37 -4.01 2.63
CA GLU A 251 28.74 -5.19 3.44
C GLU A 251 28.73 -4.85 4.94
N GLU A 252 29.32 -3.73 5.34
CA GLU A 252 29.34 -3.24 6.73
C GLU A 252 27.91 -2.97 7.26
N THR A 253 27.05 -2.39 6.43
CA THR A 253 25.65 -2.12 6.76
C THR A 253 24.87 -3.42 6.96
N LEU A 254 25.06 -4.40 6.10
CA LEU A 254 24.42 -5.72 6.20
C LEU A 254 24.87 -6.49 7.44
N GLU A 255 26.16 -6.45 7.78
CA GLU A 255 26.67 -7.03 9.02
C GLU A 255 26.04 -6.39 10.26
N SER A 256 25.93 -5.06 10.27
CA SER A 256 25.30 -4.30 11.35
C SER A 256 23.84 -4.72 11.54
N VAL A 257 23.08 -4.79 10.44
CA VAL A 257 21.70 -5.28 10.43
C VAL A 257 21.60 -6.71 10.96
N ALA A 258 22.51 -7.60 10.58
CA ALA A 258 22.54 -8.98 11.04
C ALA A 258 22.80 -9.07 12.56
N LYS A 259 23.74 -8.28 13.08
CA LYS A 259 24.06 -8.19 14.53
C LYS A 259 22.86 -7.66 15.32
N GLU A 260 22.21 -6.60 14.85
CA GLU A 260 21.02 -6.02 15.50
C GLU A 260 19.84 -7.01 15.55
N THR A 261 19.59 -7.72 14.45
CA THR A 261 18.49 -8.70 14.36
C THR A 261 18.69 -9.83 15.37
N LYS A 262 19.93 -10.36 15.47
CA LYS A 262 20.28 -11.42 16.44
C LYS A 262 20.09 -10.94 17.89
N LYS A 263 20.54 -9.73 18.21
CA LYS A 263 20.45 -9.17 19.57
C LYS A 263 19.01 -8.98 20.03
N LYS A 264 18.15 -8.45 19.16
CA LYS A 264 16.78 -8.11 19.52
C LYS A 264 15.80 -9.31 19.46
N LYS A 265 16.25 -10.50 19.02
CA LYS A 265 15.41 -11.70 18.81
C LYS A 265 14.13 -11.40 18.02
N TRP A 266 14.22 -10.56 16.99
CA TRP A 266 13.05 -10.25 16.16
C TRP A 266 12.59 -11.52 15.45
N PRO A 267 11.26 -11.71 15.26
CA PRO A 267 10.77 -12.75 14.35
C PRO A 267 11.38 -12.54 12.96
N LEU A 268 11.42 -13.61 12.15
CA LEU A 268 11.98 -13.63 10.80
C LEU A 268 11.70 -12.32 10.04
N THR A 269 12.71 -11.46 9.98
CA THR A 269 12.63 -10.14 9.38
C THR A 269 13.19 -10.26 7.98
N ARG A 270 12.37 -10.02 6.95
CA ARG A 270 12.84 -10.04 5.57
C ARG A 270 13.75 -8.84 5.34
N ARG A 271 14.79 -9.07 4.56
CA ARG A 271 15.77 -8.06 4.21
C ARG A 271 15.74 -7.89 2.70
N PHE A 272 15.82 -6.64 2.27
CA PHE A 272 15.88 -6.29 0.86
C PHE A 272 17.09 -5.38 0.60
N ILE A 273 17.72 -5.54 -0.56
CA ILE A 273 18.67 -4.56 -1.11
C ILE A 273 17.99 -3.85 -2.27
N VAL A 274 18.05 -2.52 -2.29
CA VAL A 274 17.47 -1.67 -3.34
C VAL A 274 18.56 -0.76 -3.90
N THR A 275 18.78 -0.85 -5.21
CA THR A 275 19.75 -0.04 -5.96
C THR A 275 19.31 0.11 -7.42
N GLU A 276 19.97 0.98 -8.16
CA GLU A 276 19.80 1.14 -9.61
C GLU A 276 20.87 0.35 -10.38
N GLY A 277 20.51 -0.16 -11.56
CA GLY A 277 21.50 -0.77 -12.46
C GLY A 277 22.42 0.29 -13.07
N ILE A 278 21.81 1.37 -13.54
CA ILE A 278 22.47 2.60 -14.00
C ILE A 278 21.79 3.75 -13.27
N PHE A 279 22.55 4.54 -12.52
CA PHE A 279 22.01 5.62 -11.71
C PHE A 279 21.56 6.80 -12.56
N GLU A 280 20.32 7.25 -12.37
CA GLU A 280 19.72 8.36 -13.14
C GLU A 280 20.50 9.68 -12.98
N ASN A 281 21.06 9.92 -11.79
CA ASN A 281 21.67 11.21 -11.43
C ASN A 281 23.07 11.42 -12.02
N ASP A 282 23.90 10.38 -12.10
CA ASP A 282 25.31 10.49 -12.50
C ASP A 282 25.75 9.46 -13.56
N GLY A 283 24.88 8.52 -13.93
CA GLY A 283 25.16 7.48 -14.92
C GLY A 283 26.12 6.39 -14.43
N ALA A 284 26.46 6.35 -13.14
CA ALA A 284 27.27 5.28 -12.58
C ALA A 284 26.55 3.92 -12.74
N MET A 285 27.32 2.85 -12.88
CA MET A 285 26.77 1.49 -12.96
C MET A 285 27.07 0.73 -11.66
N SER A 286 26.06 0.02 -11.17
CA SER A 286 26.23 -0.89 -10.03
C SER A 286 26.94 -2.18 -10.43
N ASP A 287 27.80 -2.70 -9.55
CA ASP A 287 28.38 -4.04 -9.70
C ASP A 287 27.34 -5.12 -9.34
N LEU A 288 26.42 -5.37 -10.28
CA LEU A 288 25.32 -6.32 -10.11
C LEU A 288 25.79 -7.74 -9.77
N PRO A 289 26.82 -8.32 -10.41
CA PRO A 289 27.33 -9.64 -10.04
C PRO A 289 27.75 -9.71 -8.56
N LYS A 290 28.47 -8.68 -8.07
CA LYS A 290 28.89 -8.65 -6.67
C LYS A 290 27.71 -8.44 -5.72
N LEU A 291 26.74 -7.59 -6.10
CA LEU A 291 25.50 -7.39 -5.34
C LEU A 291 24.70 -8.68 -5.20
N VAL A 292 24.55 -9.46 -6.27
CA VAL A 292 23.83 -10.75 -6.25
C VAL A 292 24.53 -11.75 -5.32
N CYS A 293 25.86 -11.84 -5.36
CA CYS A 293 26.63 -12.70 -4.46
C CYS A 293 26.44 -12.31 -2.98
N VAL A 294 26.46 -11.00 -2.67
CA VAL A 294 26.18 -10.50 -1.31
C VAL A 294 24.71 -10.74 -0.90
N ALA A 295 23.81 -10.77 -1.87
CA ALA A 295 22.38 -10.98 -1.70
C ALA A 295 21.98 -12.46 -1.55
N GLU A 296 22.88 -13.44 -1.50
CA GLU A 296 22.52 -14.87 -1.35
C GLU A 296 21.65 -15.18 -0.11
N ASN A 297 21.54 -14.25 0.86
CA ASN A 297 20.65 -14.34 2.02
C ASN A 297 19.63 -13.17 2.13
N VAL A 298 19.46 -12.38 1.06
CA VAL A 298 18.71 -11.11 1.03
C VAL A 298 17.99 -10.97 -0.31
N ILE A 299 16.73 -10.54 -0.32
CA ILE A 299 16.00 -10.40 -1.59
C ILE A 299 16.48 -9.13 -2.30
N LEU A 300 17.00 -9.25 -3.53
CA LEU A 300 17.38 -8.10 -4.34
C LEU A 300 16.13 -7.54 -5.06
N LEU A 301 15.79 -6.29 -4.78
CA LEU A 301 14.78 -5.51 -5.51
C LEU A 301 15.52 -4.60 -6.49
N GLY A 302 16.01 -5.17 -7.58
CA GLY A 302 16.61 -4.43 -8.69
C GLY A 302 15.51 -3.91 -9.61
N LEU A 303 15.31 -2.60 -9.67
CA LEU A 303 14.21 -2.03 -10.47
C LEU A 303 14.49 -1.92 -11.97
N CYS A 304 15.47 -2.70 -12.46
CA CYS A 304 15.69 -2.99 -13.87
C CYS A 304 15.93 -4.50 -14.15
N MET A 305 15.99 -5.37 -13.13
CA MET A 305 16.08 -6.83 -13.27
C MET A 305 15.87 -7.46 -11.89
N MET A 306 14.78 -8.19 -11.70
CA MET A 306 14.71 -9.19 -10.63
C MET A 306 15.41 -10.45 -11.15
N LEU A 307 16.68 -10.60 -10.81
CA LEU A 307 17.32 -11.92 -10.83
C LEU A 307 17.08 -12.55 -9.46
N THR A 308 16.08 -13.42 -9.38
CA THR A 308 16.09 -14.49 -8.39
C THR A 308 17.11 -15.51 -8.87
N CYS A 309 18.14 -15.74 -8.07
CA CYS A 309 19.08 -16.84 -8.30
C CYS A 309 18.30 -18.13 -7.98
N ASP A 310 17.82 -18.83 -9.01
CA ASP A 310 17.55 -20.26 -8.88
C ASP A 310 18.86 -21.03 -9.10
N PRO A 311 19.07 -22.16 -8.40
CA PRO A 311 20.36 -22.83 -8.24
C PRO A 311 20.98 -23.41 -9.52
#